data_AF-A0A3M0KIS9-F1
#
_entry.id   AF-A0A3M0KIS9-F1
#
_cell.length_a   1.000
_cell.length_b   1.000
_cell.length_c   1.000
_cell.angle_alpha   90.00
_cell.angle_beta   90.00
_cell.angle_gamma   90.00
#
_symmetry.space_group_name_H-M   'P 1'
#
loop_
_entity.id
_entity.type
_entity.pdbx_description
1 polymer ?
#
loop_
_entity_poly.entity_id
_entity_poly.type
_entity_poly.pdbx_seq_one_letter_code
_entity_poly.pdbx_strand_id
1 'polypeptide(L)'
;MGRYSGKPDWLKRKVLAELRHRKEVTRKSSHITQAFKSQIRKATQLESKPPRNIEDNKKSFYRMTDDKDVLRDVWFGRIPTCFTLYQDEITEREAEPYYLLLPRISYLTLVTDKVKKHFQKVMRQEEVSEIWFEYEGTPLKWHYPIGLLFDLHASNTALPWSITVHFKNFPEKDLLHCHSKDVIEAHFMACIKEADALKHKSQVINEMQKKDHKQLWMGLQNDKFEQFWAINRKLMEYPPEDNGFRYIPFRIYQHYGKTLRAHLCWTLELYGIADKIDCIYSNRHFKVEVMA
;
A
#
# COMPACT_ATOMS: atom_id res chain seq x y z
N MET A 1 -33.94 -28.52 -40.87
CA MET A 1 -33.82 -27.26 -40.08
C MET A 1 -32.82 -27.48 -38.96
N GLY A 2 -31.70 -26.78 -38.96
CA GLY A 2 -30.73 -26.80 -37.85
C GLY A 2 -29.92 -25.52 -37.88
N ARG A 3 -30.34 -24.52 -37.10
CA ARG A 3 -29.77 -23.17 -37.09
C ARG A 3 -28.42 -23.19 -36.36
N TYR A 4 -27.37 -22.76 -37.04
CA TYR A 4 -26.16 -22.26 -36.40
C TYR A 4 -26.47 -20.91 -35.72
N SER A 5 -26.61 -20.89 -34.39
CA SER A 5 -26.67 -19.66 -33.62
C SER A 5 -25.26 -19.23 -33.20
N GLY A 6 -24.64 -18.36 -34.00
CA GLY A 6 -23.42 -17.65 -33.62
C GLY A 6 -23.67 -16.78 -32.38
N LYS A 7 -22.78 -16.85 -31.38
CA LYS A 7 -22.86 -16.03 -30.15
C LYS A 7 -22.91 -14.52 -30.52
N PRO A 8 -23.77 -13.71 -29.87
CA PRO A 8 -23.96 -12.29 -30.19
C PRO A 8 -22.66 -11.46 -30.06
N ASP A 9 -22.42 -10.58 -31.03
CA ASP A 9 -21.20 -9.76 -31.15
C ASP A 9 -20.94 -8.84 -29.93
N TRP A 10 -22.00 -8.43 -29.23
CA TRP A 10 -21.90 -7.63 -28.00
C TRP A 10 -21.28 -8.41 -26.83
N LEU A 11 -21.50 -9.73 -26.75
CA LEU A 11 -20.94 -10.58 -25.71
C LEU A 11 -19.43 -10.77 -25.91
N LYS A 12 -18.98 -10.87 -27.16
CA LYS A 12 -17.55 -10.87 -27.50
C LYS A 12 -16.89 -9.53 -27.16
N ARG A 13 -17.57 -8.41 -27.43
CA ARG A 13 -17.07 -7.06 -27.08
C ARG A 13 -16.98 -6.85 -25.56
N LYS A 14 -17.97 -7.34 -24.80
CA LYS A 14 -17.96 -7.31 -23.33
C LYS A 14 -16.80 -8.12 -22.75
N VAL A 15 -16.62 -9.37 -23.22
CA VAL A 15 -15.49 -10.22 -22.81
C VAL A 15 -14.14 -9.61 -23.19
N LEU A 16 -14.00 -9.01 -24.38
CA LEU A 16 -12.76 -8.33 -24.80
C LEU A 16 -12.49 -7.03 -24.03
N ALA A 17 -13.51 -6.32 -23.57
CA ALA A 17 -13.37 -5.15 -22.70
C ALA A 17 -12.97 -5.59 -21.29
N GLU A 18 -13.55 -6.67 -20.76
CA GLU A 18 -13.20 -7.27 -19.48
C GLU A 18 -11.79 -7.87 -19.47
N LEU A 19 -11.35 -8.49 -20.58
CA LEU A 19 -9.99 -8.96 -20.76
C LEU A 19 -8.98 -7.82 -20.91
N ARG A 20 -9.36 -6.70 -21.55
CA ARG A 20 -8.52 -5.49 -21.59
C ARG A 20 -8.41 -4.83 -20.22
N HIS A 21 -9.51 -4.72 -19.48
CA HIS A 21 -9.52 -4.18 -18.12
C HIS A 21 -8.74 -5.08 -17.16
N ARG A 22 -8.89 -6.41 -17.25
CA ARG A 22 -8.04 -7.37 -16.53
C ARG A 22 -6.57 -7.23 -16.90
N LYS A 23 -6.22 -7.03 -18.18
CA LYS A 23 -4.83 -6.76 -18.59
C LYS A 23 -4.29 -5.46 -18.01
N GLU A 24 -5.10 -4.38 -17.95
CA GLU A 24 -4.73 -3.09 -17.37
C GLU A 24 -4.52 -3.16 -15.84
N VAL A 25 -5.40 -3.89 -15.14
CA VAL A 25 -5.30 -4.15 -13.69
C VAL A 25 -4.09 -5.04 -13.37
N THR A 26 -3.84 -6.07 -14.20
CA THR A 26 -2.62 -6.90 -14.09
C THR A 26 -1.37 -6.07 -14.37
N ARG A 27 -1.43 -5.09 -15.28
CA ARG A 27 -0.33 -4.16 -15.60
C ARG A 27 -0.04 -3.21 -14.43
N LYS A 28 -1.06 -2.70 -13.72
CA LYS A 28 -0.88 -1.86 -12.52
C LYS A 28 -0.38 -2.64 -11.30
N SER A 29 -0.88 -3.86 -11.10
CA SER A 29 -0.28 -4.82 -10.15
C SER A 29 1.16 -5.13 -10.53
N SER A 30 1.48 -5.14 -11.83
CA SER A 30 2.84 -5.36 -12.32
C SER A 30 3.81 -4.22 -12.00
N HIS A 31 3.39 -3.00 -11.68
CA HIS A 31 4.30 -1.92 -11.30
C HIS A 31 4.86 -2.10 -9.88
N ILE A 32 4.03 -2.50 -8.91
CA ILE A 32 4.48 -2.92 -7.57
C ILE A 32 5.33 -4.19 -7.68
N THR A 33 4.89 -5.14 -8.53
CA THR A 33 5.70 -6.33 -8.84
C THR A 33 6.96 -5.99 -9.64
N GLN A 34 7.05 -4.87 -10.36
CA GLN A 34 8.22 -4.42 -11.12
C GLN A 34 9.21 -3.70 -10.21
N ALA A 35 8.75 -2.88 -9.27
CA ALA A 35 9.56 -2.35 -8.18
C ALA A 35 10.20 -3.49 -7.39
N PHE A 36 9.37 -4.48 -7.05
CA PHE A 36 9.79 -5.69 -6.37
C PHE A 36 10.72 -6.57 -7.23
N LYS A 37 10.42 -6.77 -8.52
CA LYS A 37 11.30 -7.50 -9.47
C LYS A 37 12.59 -6.75 -9.75
N SER A 38 12.61 -5.41 -9.68
CA SER A 38 13.82 -4.60 -9.79
C SER A 38 14.68 -4.75 -8.53
N GLN A 39 14.05 -4.70 -7.35
CA GLN A 39 14.70 -4.99 -6.07
C GLN A 39 15.24 -6.43 -6.00
N ILE A 40 14.50 -7.41 -6.50
CA ILE A 40 14.97 -8.80 -6.64
C ILE A 40 16.09 -8.92 -7.70
N ARG A 41 16.00 -8.19 -8.83
CA ARG A 41 17.07 -8.13 -9.85
C ARG A 41 18.36 -7.54 -9.31
N LYS A 42 18.28 -6.53 -8.44
CA LYS A 42 19.46 -6.01 -7.70
C LYS A 42 20.09 -7.09 -6.83
N ALA A 43 19.27 -7.93 -6.20
CA ALA A 43 19.73 -9.08 -5.43
C ALA A 43 20.21 -10.27 -6.29
N THR A 44 19.93 -10.31 -7.60
CA THR A 44 20.35 -11.41 -8.52
C THR A 44 21.42 -11.03 -9.54
N GLN A 45 21.72 -9.74 -9.78
CA GLN A 45 22.76 -9.33 -10.72
C GLN A 45 24.09 -9.00 -10.03
N LEU A 46 24.77 -10.06 -9.59
CA LEU A 46 26.21 -10.07 -9.34
C LEU A 46 26.84 -11.31 -10.00
N GLU A 47 26.46 -11.59 -11.25
CA GLU A 47 27.26 -12.38 -12.17
C GLU A 47 27.64 -11.51 -13.37
N SER A 48 28.77 -10.79 -13.27
CA SER A 48 29.81 -10.67 -14.31
C SER A 48 30.80 -9.53 -14.04
N LYS A 49 32.03 -9.92 -13.68
CA LYS A 49 33.39 -9.38 -13.98
C LYS A 49 33.69 -7.85 -13.90
N PRO A 50 34.94 -7.46 -13.55
CA PRO A 50 35.32 -6.08 -13.21
C PRO A 50 35.38 -5.14 -14.44
N PRO A 51 35.28 -3.80 -14.26
CA PRO A 51 34.89 -2.89 -15.34
C PRO A 51 36.06 -2.41 -16.21
N ARG A 52 35.83 -2.39 -17.53
CA ARG A 52 36.55 -1.58 -18.53
C ARG A 52 35.62 -1.27 -19.72
N ASN A 53 34.74 -0.25 -19.65
CA ASN A 53 34.35 0.62 -20.79
C ASN A 53 33.24 1.68 -20.50
N ILE A 54 33.18 2.71 -21.35
CA ILE A 54 32.30 3.91 -21.26
C ILE A 54 30.81 3.61 -21.52
N GLU A 55 30.47 2.57 -22.27
CA GLU A 55 29.07 2.17 -22.52
C GLU A 55 28.38 1.56 -21.30
N ASP A 56 29.14 0.95 -20.39
CA ASP A 56 28.62 0.38 -19.14
C ASP A 56 28.25 1.48 -18.14
N ASN A 57 28.93 2.63 -18.17
CA ASN A 57 28.55 3.81 -17.39
C ASN A 57 27.22 4.41 -17.86
N LYS A 58 26.91 4.35 -19.16
CA LYS A 58 25.58 4.75 -19.65
C LYS A 58 24.50 3.77 -19.19
N LYS A 59 24.75 2.46 -19.29
CA LYS A 59 23.79 1.43 -18.82
C LYS A 59 23.57 1.46 -17.30
N SER A 60 24.60 1.72 -16.49
CA SER A 60 24.46 1.88 -15.04
C SER A 60 23.68 3.14 -14.69
N PHE A 61 23.91 4.24 -15.42
CA PHE A 61 23.16 5.48 -15.27
C PHE A 61 21.67 5.29 -15.58
N TYR A 62 21.32 4.66 -16.71
CA TYR A 62 19.92 4.37 -17.06
C TYR A 62 19.22 3.44 -16.06
N ARG A 63 19.92 2.45 -15.51
CA ARG A 63 19.35 1.57 -14.45
C ARG A 63 19.08 2.32 -13.15
N MET A 64 19.98 3.21 -12.73
CA MET A 64 19.78 4.02 -11.52
C MET A 64 18.61 4.99 -11.65
N THR A 65 18.39 5.57 -12.83
CA THR A 65 17.23 6.44 -13.09
C THR A 65 15.93 5.66 -13.08
N ASP A 66 15.89 4.48 -13.71
CA ASP A 66 14.68 3.62 -13.75
C ASP A 66 14.22 3.22 -12.34
N ASP A 67 15.16 2.86 -11.45
CA ASP A 67 14.81 2.49 -10.08
C ASP A 67 14.27 3.67 -9.28
N LYS A 68 14.86 4.86 -9.44
CA LYS A 68 14.38 6.06 -8.75
C LYS A 68 12.98 6.43 -9.22
N ASP A 69 12.70 6.30 -10.51
CA ASP A 69 11.39 6.58 -11.09
C ASP A 69 10.34 5.61 -10.57
N VAL A 70 10.66 4.32 -10.46
CA VAL A 70 9.77 3.33 -9.85
C VAL A 70 9.48 3.64 -8.38
N LEU A 71 10.47 4.06 -7.59
CA LEU A 71 10.25 4.48 -6.20
C LEU A 71 9.32 5.69 -6.11
N ARG A 72 9.44 6.63 -7.05
CA ARG A 72 8.56 7.80 -7.14
C ARG A 72 7.14 7.40 -7.54
N ASP A 73 6.98 6.51 -8.51
CA ASP A 73 5.67 6.02 -8.93
C ASP A 73 4.92 5.32 -7.78
N VAL A 74 5.63 4.51 -6.99
CA VAL A 74 5.08 3.88 -5.79
C VAL A 74 4.66 4.94 -4.76
N TRP A 75 5.54 5.90 -4.48
CA TRP A 75 5.29 6.97 -3.50
C TRP A 75 4.11 7.86 -3.89
N PHE A 76 4.06 8.30 -5.15
CA PHE A 76 3.04 9.21 -5.66
C PHE A 76 1.78 8.50 -6.14
N GLY A 77 1.66 7.18 -5.94
CA GLY A 77 0.43 6.45 -6.20
C GLY A 77 -0.77 7.05 -5.46
N ARG A 78 -1.86 7.33 -6.19
CA ARG A 78 -3.10 7.90 -5.64
C ARG A 78 -4.31 7.00 -5.92
N ILE A 79 -5.31 7.08 -5.05
CA ILE A 79 -6.63 6.46 -5.23
C ILE A 79 -7.68 7.58 -5.22
N PRO A 80 -8.47 7.74 -6.28
CA PRO A 80 -9.61 8.65 -6.24
C PRO A 80 -10.68 8.07 -5.31
N THR A 81 -11.06 8.85 -4.31
CA THR A 81 -11.97 8.43 -3.24
C THR A 81 -13.09 9.44 -3.10
N CYS A 82 -14.31 8.92 -2.95
CA CYS A 82 -15.51 9.68 -2.59
C CYS A 82 -15.86 9.34 -1.15
N PHE A 83 -15.89 10.34 -0.28
CA PHE A 83 -16.35 10.20 1.08
C PHE A 83 -17.79 10.68 1.20
N THR A 84 -18.65 9.86 1.79
CA THR A 84 -20.07 10.19 2.04
C THR A 84 -20.35 10.01 3.53
N LEU A 85 -21.07 10.95 4.14
CA LEU A 85 -21.47 10.81 5.53
C LEU A 85 -22.52 9.69 5.66
N TYR A 86 -22.43 8.89 6.71
CA TYR A 86 -23.42 7.85 6.98
C TYR A 86 -24.83 8.44 7.17
N GLN A 87 -25.84 7.78 6.63
CA GLN A 87 -27.20 8.33 6.48
C GLN A 87 -27.90 8.58 7.82
N ASP A 88 -27.60 7.79 8.85
CA ASP A 88 -28.22 7.94 10.18
C ASP A 88 -27.45 8.93 11.08
N GLU A 89 -26.40 9.60 10.57
CA GLU A 89 -25.71 10.64 11.31
C GLU A 89 -26.60 11.89 11.41
N ILE A 90 -26.75 12.41 12.63
CA ILE A 90 -27.62 13.56 12.88
C ILE A 90 -26.89 14.82 12.41
N THR A 91 -27.43 15.46 11.38
CA THR A 91 -26.88 16.67 10.76
C THR A 91 -27.86 17.84 10.83
N GLU A 92 -27.32 19.05 10.86
CA GLU A 92 -28.12 20.30 10.79
C GLU A 92 -28.60 20.58 9.36
N ARG A 93 -27.89 20.03 8.36
CA ARG A 93 -28.15 20.17 6.93
C ARG A 93 -27.55 19.00 6.16
N GLU A 94 -28.02 18.81 4.93
CA GLU A 94 -27.49 17.77 4.04
C GLU A 94 -25.98 17.90 3.84
N ALA A 95 -25.29 16.77 3.95
CA ALA A 95 -23.84 16.67 3.84
C ALA A 95 -23.43 16.33 2.41
N GLU A 96 -22.79 17.27 1.70
CA GLU A 96 -22.26 16.98 0.37
C GLU A 96 -21.09 15.97 0.42
N PRO A 97 -20.99 15.04 -0.54
CA PRO A 97 -19.84 14.14 -0.64
C PRO A 97 -18.52 14.89 -0.82
N TYR A 98 -17.44 14.35 -0.25
CA TYR A 98 -16.10 14.94 -0.33
C TYR A 98 -15.16 14.08 -1.17
N TYR A 99 -14.59 14.64 -2.24
CA TYR A 99 -13.69 13.92 -3.13
C TYR A 99 -12.22 14.23 -2.82
N LEU A 100 -11.39 13.19 -2.73
CA LEU A 100 -9.95 13.34 -2.43
C LEU A 100 -9.12 12.27 -3.15
N LEU A 101 -7.92 12.64 -3.58
CA LEU A 101 -6.91 11.70 -4.07
C LEU A 101 -6.07 11.22 -2.88
N LEU A 102 -6.34 10.01 -2.41
CA LEU A 102 -5.65 9.44 -1.26
C LEU A 102 -4.28 8.85 -1.63
N PRO A 103 -3.19 9.16 -0.90
CA PRO A 103 -1.88 8.54 -1.10
C PRO A 103 -1.87 7.07 -0.66
N ARG A 104 -1.49 6.16 -1.57
CA ARG A 104 -1.50 4.71 -1.33
C ARG A 104 -0.63 4.28 -0.14
N ILE A 105 0.51 4.94 0.06
CA ILE A 105 1.50 4.58 1.08
C ILE A 105 1.20 5.13 2.49
N SER A 106 0.14 5.94 2.63
CA SER A 106 -0.20 6.60 3.90
C SER A 106 -1.35 5.89 4.62
N TYR A 107 -1.77 6.43 5.75
CA TYR A 107 -2.85 5.94 6.59
C TYR A 107 -4.07 6.86 6.51
N LEU A 108 -5.29 6.31 6.58
CA LEU A 108 -6.54 7.08 6.44
C LEU A 108 -6.57 8.26 7.42
N THR A 109 -6.40 8.00 8.71
CA THR A 109 -6.46 9.01 9.79
C THR A 109 -5.36 10.06 9.72
N LEU A 110 -4.30 9.85 8.91
CA LEU A 110 -3.23 10.83 8.72
C LEU A 110 -3.57 11.89 7.67
N VAL A 111 -4.36 11.53 6.66
CA VAL A 111 -4.57 12.34 5.44
C VAL A 111 -5.99 12.87 5.28
N THR A 112 -6.90 12.53 6.20
CA THR A 112 -8.33 12.88 6.14
C THR A 112 -8.72 14.07 7.02
N ASP A 113 -7.77 14.91 7.47
CA ASP A 113 -8.07 16.10 8.27
C ASP A 113 -9.09 17.04 7.59
N LYS A 114 -8.99 17.18 6.26
CA LYS A 114 -9.93 18.00 5.48
C LYS A 114 -11.32 17.37 5.40
N VAL A 115 -11.39 16.04 5.29
CA VAL A 115 -12.63 15.27 5.28
C VAL A 115 -13.34 15.40 6.63
N LYS A 116 -12.59 15.23 7.73
CA LYS A 116 -13.09 15.43 9.10
C LYS A 116 -13.67 16.84 9.27
N LYS A 117 -12.91 17.88 8.91
CA LYS A 117 -13.35 19.28 8.99
C LYS A 117 -14.56 19.59 8.09
N HIS A 118 -14.70 18.90 6.96
CA HIS A 118 -15.84 19.09 6.05
C HIS A 118 -17.13 18.61 6.71
N PHE A 119 -17.17 17.37 7.18
CA PHE A 119 -18.38 16.80 7.78
C PHE A 119 -18.69 17.36 9.19
N GLN A 120 -17.68 17.75 9.96
CA GLN A 120 -17.91 18.42 11.25
C GLN A 120 -18.67 19.75 11.12
N LYS A 121 -18.66 20.43 9.97
CA LYS A 121 -19.39 21.69 9.74
C LYS A 121 -20.89 21.53 9.56
N VAL A 122 -21.37 20.31 9.39
CA VAL A 122 -22.80 20.00 9.24
C VAL A 122 -23.35 19.21 10.41
N MET A 123 -22.50 18.85 11.37
CA MET A 123 -22.87 18.12 12.58
C MET A 123 -22.95 19.05 13.78
N ARG A 124 -23.84 18.74 14.73
CA ARG A 124 -23.87 19.40 16.04
C ARG A 124 -22.65 19.00 16.86
N GLN A 125 -22.06 19.92 17.61
CA GLN A 125 -20.83 19.68 18.38
C GLN A 125 -20.92 18.48 19.34
N GLU A 126 -22.08 18.26 19.95
CA GLU A 126 -22.34 17.15 20.89
C GLU A 126 -22.27 15.77 20.23
N GLU A 127 -22.46 15.71 18.92
CA GLU A 127 -22.50 14.47 18.13
C GLU A 127 -21.14 14.11 17.54
N VAL A 128 -20.15 14.99 17.68
CA VAL A 128 -18.82 14.84 17.08
C VAL A 128 -17.95 14.01 18.01
N SER A 129 -17.89 12.70 17.76
CA SER A 129 -16.94 11.78 18.36
C SER A 129 -15.78 11.42 17.41
N GLU A 130 -15.06 10.35 17.70
CA GLU A 130 -13.94 9.88 16.87
C GLU A 130 -14.43 9.46 15.48
N ILE A 131 -13.79 10.01 14.44
CA ILE A 131 -14.10 9.65 13.05
C ILE A 131 -13.59 8.25 12.73
N TRP A 132 -14.43 7.44 12.10
CA TRP A 132 -14.03 6.16 11.52
C TRP A 132 -14.63 5.97 10.13
N PHE A 133 -14.09 4.99 9.40
CA PHE A 133 -14.38 4.80 7.98
C PHE A 133 -14.85 3.38 7.71
N GLU A 134 -15.80 3.25 6.79
CA GLU A 134 -16.37 1.97 6.38
C GLU A 134 -16.35 1.83 4.85
N TYR A 135 -16.18 0.60 4.38
CA TYR A 135 -16.45 0.22 3.00
C TYR A 135 -17.38 -1.00 2.98
N GLU A 136 -18.57 -0.85 2.38
CA GLU A 136 -19.57 -1.92 2.21
C GLU A 136 -19.82 -2.74 3.50
N GLY A 137 -20.08 -2.07 4.63
CA GLY A 137 -20.31 -2.73 5.93
C GLY A 137 -19.04 -3.20 6.65
N THR A 138 -17.86 -2.97 6.10
CA THR A 138 -16.58 -3.36 6.71
C THR A 138 -15.83 -2.16 7.27
N PRO A 139 -15.63 -2.08 8.60
CA PRO A 139 -14.79 -1.06 9.21
C PRO A 139 -13.34 -1.11 8.69
N LEU A 140 -12.83 0.03 8.23
CA LEU A 140 -11.50 0.15 7.64
C LEU A 140 -10.44 0.39 8.72
N LYS A 141 -9.52 -0.56 8.87
CA LYS A 141 -8.42 -0.51 9.84
C LYS A 141 -7.44 0.61 9.48
N TRP A 142 -7.46 1.71 10.23
CA TRP A 142 -6.63 2.90 9.92
C TRP A 142 -5.13 2.61 9.89
N HIS A 143 -4.65 1.63 10.66
CA HIS A 143 -3.24 1.26 10.75
C HIS A 143 -2.77 0.41 9.57
N TYR A 144 -3.64 0.10 8.60
CA TYR A 144 -3.25 -0.52 7.34
C TYR A 144 -3.07 0.57 6.28
N PRO A 145 -2.05 0.50 5.41
CA PRO A 145 -1.89 1.48 4.36
C PRO A 145 -3.12 1.57 3.45
N ILE A 146 -3.46 2.78 3.01
CA ILE A 146 -4.62 3.07 2.17
C ILE A 146 -4.62 2.21 0.90
N GLY A 147 -3.44 2.06 0.28
CA GLY A 147 -3.27 1.24 -0.92
C GLY A 147 -3.61 -0.22 -0.68
N LEU A 148 -3.22 -0.76 0.49
CA LEU A 148 -3.54 -2.12 0.90
C LEU A 148 -5.05 -2.28 1.13
N LEU A 149 -5.68 -1.37 1.88
CA LEU A 149 -7.11 -1.39 2.15
C LEU A 149 -7.91 -1.38 0.84
N PHE A 150 -7.58 -0.47 -0.07
CA PHE A 150 -8.21 -0.42 -1.39
C PHE A 150 -7.96 -1.69 -2.20
N ASP A 151 -6.71 -2.16 -2.25
CA ASP A 151 -6.38 -3.34 -3.06
C ASP A 151 -7.08 -4.60 -2.53
N LEU A 152 -7.28 -4.70 -1.22
CA LEU A 152 -7.95 -5.80 -0.56
C LEU A 152 -9.48 -5.77 -0.72
N HIS A 153 -10.10 -4.60 -0.57
CA HIS A 153 -11.56 -4.49 -0.48
C HIS A 153 -12.23 -4.01 -1.77
N ALA A 154 -11.56 -3.16 -2.57
CA ALA A 154 -12.21 -2.38 -3.63
C ALA A 154 -11.46 -2.41 -4.98
N SER A 155 -10.37 -3.16 -5.15
CA SER A 155 -9.60 -3.13 -6.42
C SER A 155 -10.36 -3.59 -7.66
N ASN A 156 -11.45 -4.34 -7.48
CA ASN A 156 -12.29 -4.84 -8.56
C ASN A 156 -13.59 -4.01 -8.74
N THR A 157 -13.75 -2.91 -8.00
CA THR A 157 -14.94 -2.05 -8.09
C THR A 157 -14.66 -0.81 -8.93
N ALA A 158 -15.75 -0.16 -9.39
CA ALA A 158 -15.63 1.06 -10.16
C ALA A 158 -15.10 2.20 -9.28
N LEU A 159 -14.19 3.00 -9.84
CA LEU A 159 -13.74 4.23 -9.19
C LEU A 159 -14.79 5.34 -9.34
N PRO A 160 -14.84 6.31 -8.40
CA PRO A 160 -13.98 6.46 -7.22
C PRO A 160 -14.28 5.43 -6.12
N TRP A 161 -13.30 5.18 -5.25
CA TRP A 161 -13.50 4.34 -4.07
C TRP A 161 -14.50 5.03 -3.11
N SER A 162 -15.67 4.44 -2.93
CA SER A 162 -16.74 5.00 -2.08
C SER A 162 -16.55 4.61 -0.62
N ILE A 163 -16.14 5.55 0.22
CA ILE A 163 -15.96 5.35 1.66
C ILE A 163 -17.08 6.06 2.42
N THR A 164 -17.69 5.35 3.35
CA THR A 164 -18.66 5.93 4.29
C THR A 164 -17.93 6.46 5.52
N VAL A 165 -18.29 7.67 5.94
CA VAL A 165 -17.74 8.35 7.11
C VAL A 165 -18.73 8.27 8.26
N HIS A 166 -18.23 7.88 9.42
CA HIS A 166 -18.99 7.79 10.65
C HIS A 166 -18.31 8.58 11.75
N PHE A 167 -19.10 9.09 12.68
CA PHE A 167 -18.64 9.69 13.92
C PHE A 167 -19.16 8.93 15.13
N LYS A 168 -20.36 8.34 15.05
CA LYS A 168 -20.96 7.55 16.14
C LYS A 168 -20.68 6.06 16.03
N ASN A 169 -21.07 5.32 17.08
CA ASN A 169 -21.06 3.86 17.11
C ASN A 169 -19.71 3.26 16.70
N PHE A 170 -18.62 3.76 17.30
CA PHE A 170 -17.27 3.28 16.99
C PHE A 170 -17.19 1.76 17.19
N PRO A 171 -16.71 0.99 16.20
CA PRO A 171 -16.69 -0.46 16.28
C PRO A 171 -15.48 -0.95 17.10
N GLU A 172 -15.63 -0.87 18.43
CA GLU A 172 -14.61 -1.21 19.46
C GLU A 172 -13.94 -2.58 19.28
N LYS A 173 -14.68 -3.54 18.70
CA LYS A 173 -14.18 -4.91 18.49
C LYS A 173 -13.33 -5.06 17.23
N ASP A 174 -13.48 -4.16 16.27
CA ASP A 174 -12.92 -4.28 14.92
C ASP A 174 -11.82 -3.25 14.63
N LEU A 175 -11.88 -2.09 15.30
CA LEU A 175 -10.96 -0.97 15.09
C LEU A 175 -10.20 -0.61 16.36
N LEU A 176 -8.93 -0.24 16.17
CA LEU A 176 -8.12 0.41 17.20
C LEU A 176 -8.46 1.90 17.21
N HIS A 177 -8.48 2.53 18.37
CA HIS A 177 -8.58 3.99 18.44
C HIS A 177 -7.33 4.70 17.90
N CYS A 178 -7.53 5.90 17.37
CA CYS A 178 -6.51 6.79 16.82
C CYS A 178 -6.73 8.23 17.30
N HIS A 179 -6.44 8.49 18.58
CA HIS A 179 -6.69 9.78 19.21
C HIS A 179 -5.76 10.91 18.76
N SER A 180 -4.56 10.59 18.26
CA SER A 180 -3.59 11.59 17.83
C SER A 180 -2.68 11.08 16.71
N LYS A 181 -1.99 12.01 16.03
CA LYS A 181 -0.97 11.68 15.03
C LYS A 181 0.24 10.96 15.65
N ASP A 182 0.48 11.12 16.95
CA ASP A 182 1.56 10.43 17.65
C ASP A 182 1.32 8.92 17.73
N VAL A 183 0.05 8.48 17.80
CA VAL A 183 -0.31 7.05 17.73
C VAL A 183 0.05 6.47 16.36
N ILE A 184 -0.18 7.24 15.30
CA ILE A 184 0.17 6.87 13.93
C ILE A 184 1.70 6.82 13.77
N GLU A 185 2.42 7.83 14.28
CA GLU A 185 3.89 7.86 14.28
C GLU A 185 4.49 6.66 15.03
N ALA A 186 3.95 6.33 16.20
CA ALA A 186 4.38 5.18 16.99
C ALA A 186 4.15 3.86 16.23
N HIS A 187 2.98 3.69 15.61
CA HIS A 187 2.68 2.51 14.79
C HIS A 187 3.64 2.39 13.59
N PHE A 188 3.81 3.48 12.84
CA PHE A 188 4.72 3.55 11.70
C PHE A 188 6.16 3.18 12.09
N MET A 189 6.67 3.76 13.19
CA MET A 189 8.02 3.45 13.67
C MET A 189 8.15 2.01 14.20
N ALA A 190 7.09 1.44 14.77
CA ALA A 190 7.09 0.03 15.17
C ALA A 190 7.23 -0.88 13.93
N CYS A 191 6.52 -0.60 12.84
CA CYS A 191 6.65 -1.35 11.59
C CYS A 191 8.05 -1.23 10.97
N ILE A 192 8.66 -0.04 10.97
CA ILE A 192 10.04 0.12 10.48
C ILE A 192 11.04 -0.66 11.33
N LYS A 193 10.90 -0.63 12.66
CA LYS A 193 11.78 -1.38 13.56
C LYS A 193 11.63 -2.89 13.39
N GLU A 194 10.41 -3.39 13.20
CA GLU A 194 10.13 -4.79 12.88
C GLU A 194 10.77 -5.21 11.55
N ALA A 195 10.64 -4.36 10.52
CA ALA A 195 11.28 -4.59 9.23
C ALA A 195 12.81 -4.57 9.32
N ASP A 196 13.41 -3.69 10.12
CA ASP A 196 14.86 -3.66 10.32
C ASP A 196 15.36 -4.81 11.19
N ALA A 197 14.56 -5.30 12.14
CA ALA A 197 14.85 -6.53 12.89
C ALA A 197 15.02 -7.73 11.94
N LEU A 198 14.16 -7.80 10.92
CA LEU A 198 14.21 -8.78 9.84
C LEU A 198 15.43 -8.60 8.93
N LYS A 199 15.65 -7.39 8.43
CA LYS A 199 16.70 -7.12 7.45
C LYS A 199 18.11 -7.17 8.05
N HIS A 200 18.29 -6.53 9.21
CA HIS A 200 19.60 -6.19 9.79
C HIS A 200 19.70 -6.46 11.29
N LYS A 201 18.81 -7.28 11.88
CA LYS A 201 18.77 -7.52 13.35
C LYS A 201 18.64 -6.22 14.16
N SER A 202 17.94 -5.23 13.60
CA SER A 202 17.72 -3.90 14.17
C SER A 202 18.98 -3.03 14.27
N GLN A 203 20.10 -3.40 13.65
CA GLN A 203 21.36 -2.65 13.78
C GLN A 203 21.23 -1.25 13.17
N VAL A 204 20.76 -1.15 11.93
CA VAL A 204 20.69 0.11 11.19
C VAL A 204 19.76 1.11 11.87
N ILE A 205 18.55 0.69 12.27
CA ILE A 205 17.58 1.60 12.89
C ILE A 205 18.02 2.07 14.29
N ASN A 206 18.79 1.25 15.01
CA ASN A 206 19.28 1.58 16.36
C ASN A 206 20.51 2.50 16.33
N GLU A 207 21.30 2.46 15.26
CA GLU A 207 22.42 3.40 15.04
C GLU A 207 21.94 4.80 14.59
N MET A 208 20.73 4.90 14.05
CA MET A 208 20.14 6.18 13.65
C MET A 208 19.85 7.08 14.84
N GLN A 209 20.03 8.39 14.63
CA GLN A 209 19.69 9.40 15.65
C GLN A 209 18.18 9.66 15.69
N LYS A 210 17.67 10.18 16.81
CA LYS A 210 16.24 10.56 16.96
C LYS A 210 15.74 11.52 15.87
N LYS A 211 16.61 12.39 15.37
CA LYS A 211 16.30 13.31 14.25
C LYS A 211 16.05 12.55 12.94
N ASP A 212 16.74 11.44 12.71
CA ASP A 212 16.60 10.62 11.50
C ASP A 212 15.25 9.88 11.53
N HIS A 213 14.86 9.35 12.70
CA HIS A 213 13.52 8.77 12.92
C HIS A 213 12.44 9.81 12.67
N LYS A 214 12.60 11.03 13.21
CA LYS A 214 11.64 12.11 12.98
C LYS A 214 11.59 12.55 11.51
N GLN A 215 12.72 12.51 10.80
CA GLN A 215 12.78 12.83 9.38
C GLN A 215 12.04 11.79 8.52
N LEU A 216 12.13 10.49 8.83
CA LEU A 216 11.32 9.46 8.19
C LEU A 216 9.83 9.76 8.36
N TRP A 217 9.40 9.99 9.60
CA TRP A 217 8.00 10.31 9.90
C TRP A 217 7.53 11.58 9.18
N MET A 218 8.29 12.67 9.27
CA MET A 218 7.95 13.95 8.62
C MET A 218 7.94 13.83 7.09
N GLY A 219 8.79 12.98 6.52
CA GLY A 219 8.79 12.65 5.10
C GLY A 219 7.47 12.01 4.68
N LEU A 220 6.99 11.02 5.42
CA LEU A 220 5.69 10.38 5.17
C LEU A 220 4.51 11.35 5.40
N GLN A 221 4.47 11.99 6.57
CA GLN A 221 3.37 12.87 6.98
C GLN A 221 3.14 14.03 5.99
N ASN A 222 4.22 14.60 5.45
CA ASN A 222 4.16 15.76 4.56
C ASN A 222 4.28 15.40 3.07
N ASP A 223 4.23 14.12 2.72
CA ASP A 223 4.35 13.62 1.34
C ASP A 223 5.65 14.11 0.66
N LYS A 224 6.76 14.12 1.41
CA LYS A 224 8.08 14.59 0.96
C LYS A 224 9.01 13.42 0.65
N PHE A 225 8.92 12.92 -0.58
CA PHE A 225 9.74 11.81 -1.10
C PHE A 225 11.23 11.93 -0.79
N GLU A 226 11.87 13.06 -1.17
CA GLU A 226 13.33 13.21 -1.00
C GLU A 226 13.74 13.26 0.48
N GLN A 227 12.88 13.84 1.35
CA GLN A 227 13.12 13.90 2.78
C GLN A 227 13.08 12.49 3.41
N PHE A 228 12.11 11.68 3.01
CA PHE A 228 11.98 10.29 3.45
C PHE A 228 13.14 9.43 2.96
N TRP A 229 13.41 9.44 1.65
CA TRP A 229 14.41 8.57 1.04
C TRP A 229 15.86 8.93 1.39
N ALA A 230 16.14 10.18 1.81
CA ALA A 230 17.44 10.56 2.35
C ALA A 230 17.85 9.71 3.57
N ILE A 231 16.88 9.27 4.38
CA ILE A 231 17.10 8.38 5.52
C ILE A 231 16.79 6.93 5.14
N ASN A 232 15.67 6.66 4.46
CA ASN A 232 15.22 5.30 4.17
C ASN A 232 16.22 4.50 3.34
N ARG A 233 17.04 5.16 2.51
CA ARG A 233 18.11 4.49 1.75
C ARG A 233 19.08 3.70 2.65
N LYS A 234 19.36 4.18 3.87
CA LYS A 234 20.22 3.47 4.83
C LYS A 234 19.59 2.14 5.25
N LEU A 235 18.27 2.11 5.41
CA LEU A 235 17.49 0.88 5.71
C LEU A 235 17.36 -0.05 4.50
N MET A 236 17.85 0.37 3.33
CA MET A 236 17.83 -0.42 2.10
C MET A 236 19.22 -0.86 1.65
N GLU A 237 20.26 -0.47 2.39
CA GLU A 237 21.64 -0.90 2.17
C GLU A 237 21.92 -2.17 2.97
N TYR A 238 22.73 -3.07 2.43
CA TYR A 238 23.21 -4.28 3.09
C TYR A 238 24.73 -4.41 2.86
N PRO A 239 25.46 -5.15 3.70
CA PRO A 239 26.90 -5.29 3.59
C PRO A 239 27.33 -5.81 2.20
N PRO A 240 28.44 -5.32 1.60
CA PRO A 240 28.87 -5.75 0.26
C PRO A 240 29.18 -7.25 0.15
N GLU A 241 29.57 -7.87 1.26
CA GLU A 241 29.77 -9.31 1.39
C GLU A 241 28.46 -10.12 1.33
N ASP A 242 27.32 -9.49 1.61
CA ASP A 242 26.00 -10.11 1.55
C ASP A 242 25.35 -9.84 0.19
N ASN A 243 24.68 -10.85 -0.38
CA ASN A 243 23.93 -10.71 -1.64
C ASN A 243 22.50 -10.15 -1.45
N GLY A 244 22.19 -9.59 -0.27
CA GLY A 244 20.88 -9.04 0.05
C GLY A 244 20.61 -8.95 1.55
N PHE A 245 19.38 -8.60 1.92
CA PHE A 245 18.95 -8.63 3.33
C PHE A 245 18.92 -10.05 3.89
N ARG A 246 19.05 -10.17 5.21
CA ARG A 246 18.91 -11.45 5.91
C ARG A 246 17.54 -12.09 5.70
N TYR A 247 16.48 -11.29 5.80
CA TYR A 247 15.10 -11.69 5.53
C TYR A 247 14.36 -10.55 4.82
N ILE A 248 13.44 -10.91 3.92
CA ILE A 248 12.56 -9.94 3.26
C ILE A 248 11.35 -9.69 4.17
N PRO A 249 11.07 -8.43 4.58
CA PRO A 249 9.89 -8.13 5.38
C PRO A 249 8.65 -8.02 4.49
N PHE A 250 7.79 -9.03 4.55
CA PHE A 250 6.51 -9.01 3.84
C PHE A 250 5.37 -9.62 4.65
N ARG A 251 4.17 -9.14 4.36
CA ARG A 251 2.90 -9.64 4.91
C ARG A 251 1.98 -10.07 3.80
N ILE A 252 1.39 -11.24 3.94
CA ILE A 252 0.37 -11.76 3.02
C ILE A 252 -1.00 -11.57 3.68
N TYR A 253 -1.85 -10.83 3.00
CA TYR A 253 -3.23 -10.57 3.39
C TYR A 253 -4.17 -11.41 2.56
N GLN A 254 -5.02 -12.16 3.26
CA GLN A 254 -6.02 -12.99 2.63
C GLN A 254 -7.37 -12.86 3.34
N HIS A 255 -8.42 -12.74 2.53
CA HIS A 255 -9.79 -12.74 3.02
C HIS A 255 -10.23 -14.18 3.33
N TYR A 256 -10.68 -14.42 4.55
CA TYR A 256 -11.33 -15.66 4.98
C TYR A 256 -12.70 -15.32 5.56
N GLY A 257 -13.76 -15.38 4.75
CA GLY A 257 -15.10 -15.01 5.21
C GLY A 257 -15.18 -13.52 5.53
N LYS A 258 -15.32 -13.13 6.81
CA LYS A 258 -15.22 -11.72 7.28
C LYS A 258 -13.87 -11.41 7.95
N THR A 259 -12.98 -12.40 8.07
CA THR A 259 -11.74 -12.27 8.83
C THR A 259 -10.57 -12.08 7.89
N LEU A 260 -9.77 -11.06 8.15
CA LEU A 260 -8.51 -10.82 7.47
C LEU A 260 -7.39 -11.51 8.26
N ARG A 261 -6.67 -12.43 7.61
CA ARG A 261 -5.43 -12.98 8.18
C ARG A 261 -4.24 -12.33 7.51
N ALA A 262 -3.34 -11.79 8.34
CA ALA A 262 -2.01 -11.37 7.93
C ALA A 262 -1.03 -12.47 8.33
N HIS A 263 -0.36 -13.08 7.36
CA HIS A 263 0.74 -14.00 7.62
C HIS A 263 2.05 -13.25 7.48
N LEU A 264 2.79 -13.13 8.60
CA LEU A 264 4.16 -12.69 8.60
C LEU A 264 5.03 -13.89 8.21
N CYS A 265 5.70 -13.80 7.07
CA CYS A 265 6.49 -14.91 6.55
C CYS A 265 7.98 -14.53 6.59
N TRP A 266 8.76 -15.39 7.22
CA TRP A 266 10.11 -15.12 7.69
C TRP A 266 11.19 -15.83 6.85
N THR A 267 10.83 -16.56 5.80
CA THR A 267 11.75 -17.54 5.18
C THR A 267 11.69 -17.54 3.65
N LEU A 268 12.23 -16.48 3.06
CA LEU A 268 12.62 -16.52 1.66
C LEU A 268 14.12 -16.22 1.54
N GLU A 269 14.92 -17.29 1.50
CA GLU A 269 16.11 -17.27 0.64
C GLU A 269 15.63 -16.89 -0.77
N LEU A 270 16.41 -16.06 -1.47
CA LEU A 270 16.07 -15.31 -2.69
C LEU A 270 15.52 -16.11 -3.90
N TYR A 271 15.27 -17.40 -3.77
CA TYR A 271 14.71 -18.27 -4.81
C TYR A 271 13.19 -18.43 -4.66
N GLY A 272 12.46 -17.85 -5.62
CA GLY A 272 11.09 -18.27 -5.94
C GLY A 272 10.01 -17.73 -5.01
N ILE A 273 9.86 -16.41 -4.90
CA ILE A 273 8.68 -15.82 -4.24
C ILE A 273 7.40 -16.26 -4.95
N ALA A 274 7.41 -16.35 -6.28
CA ALA A 274 6.31 -16.92 -7.05
C ALA A 274 6.11 -18.42 -6.74
N ASP A 275 7.19 -19.22 -6.81
CA ASP A 275 7.09 -20.67 -6.64
C ASP A 275 6.65 -21.08 -5.22
N LYS A 276 7.08 -20.36 -4.18
CA LYS A 276 6.65 -20.62 -2.79
C LYS A 276 5.28 -20.04 -2.48
N ILE A 277 4.91 -18.90 -3.04
CA ILE A 277 3.53 -18.38 -2.93
C ILE A 277 2.56 -19.35 -3.62
N ASP A 278 2.90 -19.89 -4.80
CA ASP A 278 2.11 -20.91 -5.48
C ASP A 278 2.10 -22.25 -4.72
N CYS A 279 3.19 -22.60 -4.04
CA CYS A 279 3.29 -23.80 -3.21
C CYS A 279 2.49 -23.71 -1.89
N ILE A 280 2.47 -22.55 -1.23
CA ILE A 280 1.77 -22.35 0.06
C ILE A 280 0.29 -21.96 -0.15
N TYR A 281 -0.01 -21.17 -1.19
CA TYR A 281 -1.32 -20.52 -1.37
C TYR A 281 -2.03 -20.91 -2.68
N SER A 282 -1.63 -22.02 -3.30
CA SER A 282 -2.27 -22.60 -4.49
C SER A 282 -3.80 -22.48 -4.42
N ASN A 283 -4.38 -21.82 -5.45
CA ASN A 283 -5.81 -21.56 -5.67
C ASN A 283 -6.52 -20.41 -4.93
N ARG A 284 -5.84 -19.40 -4.34
CA ARG A 284 -6.58 -18.29 -3.69
C ARG A 284 -6.03 -16.88 -3.99
N HIS A 285 -6.91 -15.88 -4.05
CA HIS A 285 -6.54 -14.48 -4.19
C HIS A 285 -5.90 -13.95 -2.88
N PHE A 286 -4.66 -13.46 -2.95
CA PHE A 286 -3.93 -12.84 -1.83
C PHE A 286 -3.34 -11.48 -2.25
N LYS A 287 -3.03 -10.63 -1.28
CA LYS A 287 -2.33 -9.35 -1.46
C LYS A 287 -1.06 -9.31 -0.61
N VAL A 288 0.02 -8.78 -1.15
CA VAL A 288 1.33 -8.71 -0.48
C VAL A 288 1.65 -7.26 -0.16
N GLU A 289 1.97 -6.98 1.10
CA GLU A 289 2.59 -5.72 1.52
C GLU A 289 4.06 -6.01 1.81
N VAL A 290 4.95 -5.21 1.22
CA VAL A 290 6.38 -5.23 1.55
C VAL A 290 6.63 -4.06 2.48
N MET A 291 7.18 -4.34 3.66
CA MET A 291 7.47 -3.30 4.65
C MET A 291 8.83 -2.68 4.28
N ALA A 292 8.80 -1.63 3.48
CA ALA A 292 10.00 -0.92 3.04
C ALA A 292 10.32 0.25 3.98
#